data_AF-A0A2D3VZ81-F1
#
_entry.id   AF-A0A2D3VZ81-F1
#
_cell.length_a   1.000
_cell.length_b   1.000
_cell.length_c   1.000
_cell.angle_alpha   90.00
_cell.angle_beta   90.00
_cell.angle_gamma   90.00
#
_symmetry.space_group_name_H-M   'P 1'
#
loop_
_entity.id
_entity.type
_entity.pdbx_description
1 polymer ?
#
loop_
_entity_poly.entity_id
_entity_poly.type
_entity_poly.pdbx_seq_one_letter_code
_entity_poly.pdbx_strand_id
1 'polypeptide(L)' 'MGNVVLEKLNHYKSFRYDTKTKSIVNLKSSEEIDIDEFLEIQHLLDVHRVSYRFEPKFIIRIL' A
#
# COMPACT_ATOMS: atom_id res chain seq x y z
N MET A 1 -7.20 15.10 -3.07
CA MET A 1 -7.24 13.63 -2.85
C MET A 1 -5.83 13.05 -2.59
N GLY A 2 -4.93 13.75 -1.88
CA GLY A 2 -3.51 13.38 -1.82
C GLY A 2 -2.96 12.93 -0.47
N ASN A 3 -3.32 13.62 0.63
CA ASN A 3 -2.60 13.44 1.89
C ASN A 3 -3.15 12.33 2.80
N VAL A 4 -4.46 12.13 2.87
CA VAL A 4 -5.07 11.20 3.85
C VAL A 4 -4.65 9.75 3.62
N VAL A 5 -4.55 9.33 2.36
CA VAL A 5 -4.11 7.96 2.00
C VAL A 5 -2.64 7.77 2.34
N LEU A 6 -1.80 8.76 2.05
CA LEU A 6 -0.36 8.73 2.36
C LEU A 6 -0.07 8.78 3.85
N GLU A 7 -0.84 9.57 4.61
CA GLU A 7 -0.72 9.66 6.06
C GLU A 7 -1.12 8.35 6.74
N LYS A 8 -2.22 7.73 6.30
CA LYS A 8 -2.60 6.39 6.77
C LYS A 8 -1.57 5.34 6.36
N LEU A 9 -1.03 5.43 5.14
CA LEU A 9 0.01 4.53 4.67
C LEU A 9 1.30 4.62 5.50
N ASN A 10 1.66 5.81 5.96
CA ASN A 10 2.80 6.00 6.86
C ASN A 10 2.56 5.46 8.28
N HIS A 11 1.32 5.11 8.62
CA HIS A 11 0.96 4.55 9.92
C HIS A 11 1.13 3.03 9.98
N TYR A 12 1.15 2.36 8.82
CA TYR A 12 1.41 0.92 8.73
C TYR A 12 2.88 0.62 8.99
N LYS A 13 3.14 -0.50 9.65
CA LYS A 13 4.52 -0.93 9.99
C LYS A 13 5.13 -1.78 8.88
N SER A 14 4.32 -2.59 8.22
CA SER A 14 4.83 -3.53 7.21
C SER A 14 4.85 -2.93 5.81
N PHE A 15 3.97 -1.97 5.50
CA PHE A 15 3.87 -1.38 4.16
C PHE A 15 4.34 0.07 4.13
N ARG A 16 5.03 0.46 3.06
CA ARG A 16 5.49 1.84 2.86
C ARG A 16 5.23 2.32 1.45
N TYR A 17 4.77 3.56 1.35
CA TYR A 17 4.62 4.21 0.07
C TYR A 17 5.96 4.76 -0.44
N ASP A 18 6.38 4.27 -1.59
CA ASP A 18 7.51 4.78 -2.34
C ASP A 18 7.04 5.88 -3.30
N THR A 19 7.41 7.12 -2.99
CA THR A 19 7.03 8.31 -3.77
C THR A 19 7.72 8.37 -5.14
N LYS A 20 8.87 7.72 -5.30
CA LYS A 20 9.61 7.67 -6.58
C LYS A 20 8.91 6.81 -7.62
N THR A 21 8.41 5.66 -7.19
CA THR A 21 7.75 4.66 -8.06
C THR A 21 6.24 4.71 -7.98
N LYS A 22 5.68 5.55 -7.09
CA LYS A 22 4.25 5.62 -6.74
C LYS A 22 3.70 4.24 -6.35
N SER A 23 4.49 3.47 -5.62
CA SER A 23 4.17 2.09 -5.29
C SER A 23 4.24 1.85 -3.80
N ILE A 24 3.31 1.08 -3.26
CA ILE A 24 3.29 0.63 -1.88
C ILE A 24 4.02 -0.71 -1.87
N VAL A 25 5.15 -0.73 -1.18
CA VAL A 25 6.01 -1.92 -1.06
C VAL A 25 5.94 -2.47 0.35
N ASN A 26 5.91 -3.78 0.47
CA ASN A 26 6.10 -4.44 1.75
C ASN A 26 7.58 -4.36 2.16
N LEU A 27 7.83 -3.89 3.38
CA LEU A 27 9.15 -3.79 4.00
C LEU A 27 9.54 -5.05 4.76
N LYS A 28 8.59 -5.93 5.09
CA LYS A 28 8.86 -7.22 5.75
C LYS A 28 9.15 -8.33 4.73
N SER A 29 9.92 -9.32 5.17
CA SER A 29 10.17 -10.56 4.41
C SER A 29 8.86 -11.28 4.10
N SER A 30 8.81 -12.03 3.00
CA SER A 30 7.60 -12.71 2.51
C SER A 30 6.99 -13.75 3.48
N GLU A 31 7.69 -14.08 4.56
CA GLU A 31 7.21 -15.00 5.61
C GLU A 31 6.43 -14.28 6.73
N GLU A 32 6.52 -12.95 6.84
CA GLU A 32 5.84 -12.13 7.85
C GLU A 32 4.96 -11.05 7.20
N ILE A 33 4.31 -11.40 6.10
CA ILE A 33 3.39 -10.49 5.42
C ILE A 33 2.13 -10.33 6.25
N ASP A 34 1.88 -9.09 6.66
CA ASP A 34 0.68 -8.72 7.40
C ASP A 34 -0.48 -8.55 6.41
N ILE A 35 -1.24 -9.65 6.23
CA ILE A 35 -2.34 -9.72 5.25
C ILE A 35 -3.48 -8.76 5.64
N ASP A 36 -3.70 -8.55 6.94
CA ASP A 36 -4.68 -7.58 7.44
C ASP A 36 -4.31 -6.15 7.02
N GLU A 37 -3.06 -5.71 7.24
CA GLU A 37 -2.60 -4.39 6.77
C GLU A 37 -2.74 -4.25 5.24
N PHE A 38 -2.47 -5.33 4.48
CA PHE A 38 -2.60 -5.32 3.02
C PHE A 38 -4.05 -5.11 2.56
N LEU A 39 -5.00 -5.82 3.19
CA LEU A 39 -6.42 -5.69 2.89
C LEU A 39 -6.97 -4.32 3.28
N GLU A 40 -6.53 -3.76 4.41
CA GLU A 40 -6.88 -2.39 4.81
C GLU A 40 -6.38 -1.36 3.80
N ILE A 41 -5.17 -1.52 3.28
CA ILE A 41 -4.61 -0.65 2.25
C ILE A 41 -5.41 -0.75 0.96
N GLN A 42 -5.77 -1.96 0.52
CA GLN A 42 -6.65 -2.13 -0.64
C GLN A 42 -7.99 -1.42 -0.45
N HIS A 43 -8.64 -1.66 0.69
CA HIS A 43 -9.92 -1.04 1.00
C HIS A 43 -9.81 0.49 1.01
N LEU A 44 -8.75 1.04 1.59
CA LEU A 44 -8.46 2.47 1.60
C LEU A 44 -8.34 3.02 0.16
N LEU A 45 -7.59 2.34 -0.71
CA LEU A 45 -7.43 2.76 -2.10
C LEU A 45 -8.77 2.72 -2.86
N ASP A 46 -9.58 1.68 -2.65
CA ASP A 46 -10.91 1.53 -3.24
C ASP A 46 -11.88 2.63 -2.78
N VAL A 47 -11.93 2.90 -1.48
CA VAL A 47 -12.77 3.97 -0.89
C VAL A 47 -12.41 5.34 -1.49
N HIS A 48 -11.13 5.57 -1.71
CA HIS A 48 -10.63 6.81 -2.31
C HIS A 48 -10.64 6.80 -3.84
N ARG A 49 -11.17 5.75 -4.49
CA ARG A 49 -11.20 5.55 -5.95
C ARG A 49 -9.83 5.72 -6.60
N VAL A 50 -8.79 5.30 -5.90
CA VAL A 50 -7.42 5.31 -6.41
C VAL A 50 -7.27 4.13 -7.37
N SER A 51 -6.81 4.41 -8.58
CA SER A 51 -6.48 3.34 -9.53
C SER A 51 -5.15 2.71 -9.13
N TYR A 52 -5.11 1.39 -8.99
CA TYR A 52 -3.89 0.66 -8.64
C TYR A 52 -3.78 -0.67 -9.39
N ARG A 53 -2.56 -1.23 -9.42
CA ARG A 53 -2.27 -2.58 -9.91
C ARG A 53 -1.50 -3.37 -8.86
N PHE A 54 -1.75 -4.68 -8.83
CA PHE A 54 -0.93 -5.61 -8.09
C PHE A 54 0.28 -6.02 -8.90
N GLU A 55 1.44 -5.98 -8.25
CA GLU A 55 2.67 -6.57 -8.72
C GLU A 55 3.07 -7.73 -7.78
N PRO A 56 3.85 -8.72 -8.28
CA PRO A 56 4.32 -9.82 -7.45
C PRO A 56 5.08 -9.32 -6.22
N LYS A 57 5.05 -10.11 -5.14
CA LYS A 57 5.60 -9.77 -3.80
C LYS A 57 4.78 -8.74 -3.02
N PHE A 58 3.45 -8.74 -3.17
CA PHE A 58 2.54 -7.86 -2.41
C PHE A 58 2.85 -6.38 -2.61
N ILE A 59 3.21 -6.02 -3.85
CA ILE A 59 3.47 -4.64 -4.24
C ILE A 59 2.19 -4.08 -4.86
N ILE A 60 1.77 -2.90 -4.41
CA ILE A 60 0.60 -2.20 -4.95
C ILE A 60 1.08 -0.93 -5.65
N ARG A 61 0.97 -0.88 -6.97
CA ARG A 61 1.38 0.27 -7.76
C ARG A 61 0.20 1.17 -8.07
N ILE A 62 0.29 2.46 -7.72
CA ILE A 62 -0.74 3.45 -8.04
C ILE A 62 -0.56 3.91 -9.49
N LEU A 63 -1.67 3.98 -10.25
CA LEU A 63 -1.73 4.42 -11.65
C LEU A 63 -1.99 5.93 -11.77
#